data_AF-A0A947D5E3-F1
#
_entry.id   AF-A0A947D5E3-F1
#
_cell.length_a   1.000
_cell.length_b   1.000
_cell.length_c   1.000
_cell.angle_alpha   90.00
_cell.angle_beta   90.00
_cell.angle_gamma   90.00
#
_symmetry.space_group_name_H-M   'P 1'
#
loop_
_entity.id
_entity.type
_entity.pdbx_description
1 polymer ?
#
loop_
_entity_poly.entity_id
_entity_poly.type
_entity_poly.pdbx_seq_one_letter_code
_entity_poly.pdbx_strand_id
1 'polypeptide(L)'
;MTDNPRQEFVRPHADLLPRILRRLLRTPERFAQHFERKIKLASCVAEDGAVLYPACIIANNRARDNIRIGRQSRILARLETMGHGGDIQIGAYCFIGERTNIWSANSIVIGDRVLISHDVNIHDSNSHSFSARARHQHFLDIFSNGHPPILTDVPSAPIAIGNDAWIGFGATVLKGVTIGEGAVVAARSVVTKDVAPYTVVAGFPAKVIRHLDRDINEEIEVISDINKVT
;
A
#
# COMPACT_ATOMS: atom_id res chain seq x y z
N MET A 1 -62.95 18.44 6.10
CA MET A 1 -62.69 17.48 7.19
C MET A 1 -61.91 16.34 6.56
N THR A 2 -60.59 16.23 6.68
CA THR A 2 -59.75 16.37 7.89
C THR A 2 -58.44 17.10 7.58
N ASP A 3 -58.14 18.13 8.38
CA ASP A 3 -56.85 18.83 8.44
C ASP A 3 -55.73 17.89 8.88
N ASN A 4 -54.59 17.94 8.19
CA ASN A 4 -53.35 17.30 8.63
C ASN A 4 -52.38 18.41 9.08
N PRO A 5 -52.05 18.55 10.38
CA PRO A 5 -51.18 19.61 10.84
C PRO A 5 -49.74 19.30 10.42
N ARG A 6 -49.08 20.28 9.81
CA ARG A 6 -47.64 20.23 9.49
C ARG A 6 -46.86 20.02 10.79
N GLN A 7 -46.22 18.87 10.94
CA GLN A 7 -45.21 18.67 11.98
C GLN A 7 -43.99 19.55 11.66
N GLU A 8 -43.77 20.59 12.46
CA GLU A 8 -42.50 21.31 12.48
C GLU A 8 -41.41 20.36 13.00
N PHE A 9 -40.53 19.94 12.10
CA PHE A 9 -39.27 19.29 12.48
C PHE A 9 -38.38 20.32 13.19
N VAL A 10 -38.39 20.30 14.52
CA VAL A 10 -37.39 20.97 15.34
C VAL A 10 -36.03 20.36 15.00
N ARG A 11 -35.17 21.11 14.30
CA ARG A 11 -33.77 20.70 14.11
C ARG A 11 -33.10 20.69 15.49
N PRO A 12 -32.42 19.62 15.90
CA PRO A 12 -31.67 19.65 17.14
C PRO A 12 -30.57 20.70 17.03
N HIS A 13 -30.38 21.50 18.08
CA HIS A 13 -29.26 22.42 18.28
C HIS A 13 -27.93 21.63 18.30
N ALA A 14 -27.47 21.14 17.16
CA ALA A 14 -26.12 20.67 16.97
C ALA A 14 -25.29 21.87 16.47
N ASP A 15 -24.09 22.04 17.06
CA ASP A 15 -23.01 22.90 16.57
C ASP A 15 -22.93 24.37 17.01
N LEU A 16 -23.05 24.64 18.32
CA LEU A 16 -22.70 25.94 18.94
C LEU A 16 -21.25 26.07 19.44
N LEU A 17 -20.36 25.12 19.10
CA LEU A 17 -18.95 25.17 19.53
C LEU A 17 -18.19 26.27 18.78
N PRO A 18 -17.70 27.34 19.45
CA PRO A 18 -16.97 28.43 18.79
C PRO A 18 -15.75 27.91 18.03
N ARG A 19 -15.44 28.51 16.87
CA ARG A 19 -14.30 28.09 16.01
C ARG A 19 -12.97 28.01 16.76
N ILE A 20 -12.78 28.88 17.75
CA ILE A 20 -11.60 28.92 18.63
C ILE A 20 -11.53 27.67 19.52
N LEU A 21 -12.66 27.26 20.11
CA LEU A 21 -12.75 26.09 20.97
C LEU A 21 -12.56 24.79 20.17
N ARG A 22 -13.08 24.71 18.94
CA ARG A 22 -12.77 23.61 18.00
C ARG A 22 -11.29 23.55 17.63
N ARG A 23 -10.63 24.71 17.49
CA ARG A 23 -9.20 24.79 17.16
C ARG A 23 -8.32 24.34 18.34
N LEU A 24 -8.71 24.71 19.57
CA LEU A 24 -8.07 24.29 20.81
C LEU A 24 -8.21 22.78 21.07
N LEU A 25 -9.39 22.21 20.81
CA LEU A 25 -9.63 20.77 20.98
C LEU A 25 -8.83 19.90 19.98
N ARG A 26 -8.46 20.44 18.82
CA ARG A 26 -7.62 19.75 17.80
C ARG A 26 -6.12 19.88 18.05
N THR A 27 -5.68 20.68 19.02
CA THR A 27 -4.25 20.94 19.29
C THR A 27 -3.51 19.68 19.76
N PRO A 28 -4.05 18.88 20.69
CA PRO A 28 -3.43 17.61 21.10
C PRO A 28 -3.37 16.60 19.95
N GLU A 29 -4.42 16.48 19.14
CA GLU A 29 -4.45 15.61 17.96
C GLU A 29 -3.37 15.98 16.94
N ARG A 30 -3.22 17.28 16.67
CA ARG A 30 -2.16 17.79 15.78
C ARG A 30 -0.77 17.50 16.31
N PHE A 31 -0.59 17.59 17.63
CA PHE A 31 0.69 17.28 18.27
C PHE A 31 1.02 15.78 18.15
N ALA A 32 0.05 14.91 18.44
CA ALA A 32 0.20 13.46 18.26
C ALA A 32 0.53 13.10 16.80
N GLN A 33 -0.23 13.62 15.84
CA GLN A 33 0.01 13.42 14.41
C GLN A 33 1.40 13.89 13.96
N HIS A 34 1.86 15.02 14.50
CA HIS A 34 3.21 15.53 14.22
C HIS A 34 4.29 14.60 14.75
N PHE A 35 4.13 14.08 15.98
CA PHE A 35 5.08 13.14 16.57
C PHE A 35 5.08 11.79 15.85
N GLU A 36 3.91 11.24 15.54
CA GLU A 36 3.76 10.03 14.74
C GLU A 36 4.44 10.17 13.38
N ARG A 37 4.23 11.31 12.69
CA ARG A 37 4.90 11.57 11.42
C ARG A 37 6.42 11.57 11.57
N LYS A 38 6.97 12.14 12.65
CA LYS A 38 8.41 12.11 12.92
C LYS A 38 8.92 10.68 13.11
N ILE A 39 8.21 9.85 13.87
CA ILE A 39 8.59 8.43 14.06
C ILE A 39 8.60 7.69 12.72
N LYS A 40 7.57 7.87 11.90
CA LYS A 40 7.48 7.24 10.58
C LYS A 40 8.66 7.63 9.68
N LEU A 41 8.98 8.93 9.61
CA LEU A 41 10.11 9.44 8.82
C LEU A 41 11.49 9.05 9.37
N ALA A 42 11.59 8.78 10.68
CA ALA A 42 12.80 8.21 11.28
C ALA A 42 12.97 6.72 10.90
N SER A 43 11.89 6.04 10.53
CA SER A 43 11.84 4.60 10.26
C SER A 43 11.93 4.25 8.76
N CYS A 44 11.90 5.23 7.85
CA CYS A 44 12.05 5.02 6.40
C CYS A 44 12.77 6.19 5.73
N VAL A 45 13.25 6.00 4.51
CA VAL A 45 13.67 7.08 3.60
C VAL A 45 12.45 7.54 2.80
N ALA A 46 12.13 8.82 2.86
CA ALA A 46 11.07 9.43 2.07
C ALA A 46 11.65 10.66 1.35
N GLU A 47 11.49 10.70 0.04
CA GLU A 47 11.94 11.80 -0.82
C GLU A 47 10.99 13.00 -0.77
N ASP A 48 11.39 14.07 -1.47
CA ASP A 48 10.70 15.36 -1.46
C ASP A 48 9.22 15.25 -1.87
N GLY A 49 8.35 15.81 -1.04
CA GLY A 49 6.90 15.82 -1.26
C GLY A 49 6.19 14.49 -1.02
N ALA A 50 6.91 13.41 -0.63
CA ALA A 50 6.26 12.20 -0.16
C ALA A 50 5.45 12.48 1.13
N VAL A 51 4.23 11.96 1.20
CA VAL A 51 3.33 12.15 2.34
C VAL A 51 2.92 10.81 2.94
N LEU A 52 3.29 10.62 4.21
CA LEU A 52 2.80 9.53 5.04
C LEU A 52 1.60 10.03 5.84
N TYR A 53 0.43 9.52 5.54
CA TYR A 53 -0.81 9.92 6.20
C TYR A 53 -0.90 9.35 7.63
N PRO A 54 -1.82 9.86 8.47
CA PRO A 54 -2.03 9.32 9.82
C PRO A 54 -2.26 7.80 9.84
N ALA A 55 -3.00 7.25 8.87
CA ALA A 55 -3.26 5.81 8.76
C ALA A 55 -2.03 4.96 8.36
N CYS A 56 -0.99 5.58 7.80
CA CYS A 56 0.22 4.86 7.38
C CYS A 56 0.96 4.27 8.59
N ILE A 57 1.41 3.02 8.47
CA ILE A 57 2.23 2.35 9.48
C ILE A 57 3.55 1.95 8.82
N ILE A 58 4.66 2.35 9.42
CA ILE A 58 6.00 1.92 9.02
C ILE A 58 6.54 0.98 10.10
N ALA A 59 6.59 -0.31 9.80
CA ALA A 59 7.16 -1.34 10.66
C ALA A 59 8.49 -1.80 10.03
N ASN A 60 9.51 -0.95 10.13
CA ASN A 60 10.83 -1.26 9.60
C ASN A 60 11.69 -1.93 10.66
N ASN A 61 11.81 -3.26 10.58
CA ASN A 61 12.63 -4.05 11.50
C ASN A 61 14.10 -4.15 11.04
N ARG A 62 14.49 -3.35 10.05
CA ARG A 62 15.79 -3.37 9.38
C ARG A 62 16.42 -1.98 9.42
N ALA A 63 17.35 -1.68 8.51
CA ALA A 63 17.92 -0.35 8.39
C ALA A 63 16.89 0.62 7.79
N ARG A 64 17.04 1.91 8.11
CA ARG A 64 16.10 2.97 7.67
C ARG A 64 15.88 2.97 6.15
N ASP A 65 16.92 2.66 5.39
CA ASP A 65 16.91 2.62 3.93
C ASP A 65 16.30 1.35 3.34
N ASN A 66 15.89 0.35 4.13
CA ASN A 66 15.13 -0.79 3.63
C ASN A 66 13.67 -0.47 3.29
N ILE A 67 13.18 0.71 3.67
CA ILE A 67 11.91 1.24 3.17
C ILE A 67 12.19 2.59 2.52
N ARG A 68 12.04 2.66 1.20
CA ARG A 68 12.31 3.86 0.38
C ARG A 68 11.03 4.28 -0.33
N ILE A 69 10.69 5.55 -0.21
CA ILE A 69 9.46 6.12 -0.75
C ILE A 69 9.83 7.32 -1.64
N GLY A 70 9.57 7.17 -2.93
CA GLY A 70 9.90 8.16 -3.95
C GLY A 70 9.09 9.44 -3.83
N ARG A 71 9.58 10.48 -4.51
CA ARG A 71 9.01 11.83 -4.44
C ARG A 71 7.52 11.88 -4.77
N GLN A 72 6.80 12.80 -4.14
CA GLN A 72 5.38 13.05 -4.39
C GLN A 72 4.43 11.86 -4.16
N SER A 73 4.89 10.74 -3.59
CA SER A 73 4.06 9.57 -3.30
C SER A 73 3.21 9.74 -2.04
N ARG A 74 2.00 9.18 -2.03
CA ARG A 74 0.98 9.32 -0.99
C ARG A 74 0.67 7.96 -0.36
N ILE A 75 1.07 7.76 0.88
CA ILE A 75 1.02 6.44 1.53
C ILE A 75 0.06 6.47 2.73
N LEU A 76 -0.96 5.61 2.67
CA LEU A 76 -1.88 5.32 3.78
C LEU A 76 -1.74 3.88 4.30
N ALA A 77 -0.89 3.07 3.66
CA ALA A 77 -0.72 1.64 3.88
C ALA A 77 0.20 1.31 5.06
N ARG A 78 0.21 0.02 5.43
CA ARG A 78 1.26 -0.57 6.26
C ARG A 78 2.40 -1.07 5.37
N LEU A 79 3.61 -0.60 5.64
CA LEU A 79 4.86 -1.09 5.05
C LEU A 79 5.66 -1.81 6.14
N GLU A 80 5.98 -3.08 5.91
CA GLU A 80 6.61 -3.93 6.93
C GLU A 80 7.77 -4.74 6.33
N THR A 81 8.94 -4.62 6.94
CA THR A 81 10.08 -5.53 6.68
C THR A 81 10.11 -6.58 7.79
N MET A 82 10.28 -7.85 7.45
CA MET A 82 10.36 -8.92 8.44
C MET A 82 11.70 -8.87 9.20
N GLY A 83 11.74 -9.42 10.40
CA GLY A 83 12.98 -9.42 11.21
C GLY A 83 14.16 -10.13 10.54
N HIS A 84 13.86 -11.16 9.74
CA HIS A 84 14.83 -11.99 9.02
C HIS A 84 15.13 -11.53 7.58
N GLY A 85 14.61 -10.38 7.14
CA GLY A 85 14.84 -9.86 5.79
C GLY A 85 13.72 -8.94 5.32
N GLY A 86 13.93 -8.27 4.19
CA GLY A 86 12.92 -7.43 3.56
C GLY A 86 13.45 -6.09 3.09
N ASP A 87 13.01 -5.70 1.91
CA ASP A 87 13.29 -4.41 1.30
C ASP A 87 12.03 -3.96 0.54
N ILE A 88 11.58 -2.73 0.77
CA ILE A 88 10.42 -2.15 0.10
C ILE A 88 10.87 -0.85 -0.58
N GLN A 89 10.75 -0.82 -1.89
CA GLN A 89 11.00 0.37 -2.69
C GLN A 89 9.72 0.78 -3.40
N ILE A 90 9.29 2.02 -3.18
CA ILE A 90 8.15 2.64 -3.85
C ILE A 90 8.67 3.81 -4.66
N GLY A 91 8.33 3.86 -5.95
CA GLY A 91 8.70 4.93 -6.86
C GLY A 91 7.99 6.25 -6.57
N ALA A 92 8.14 7.17 -7.52
CA ALA A 92 7.58 8.51 -7.46
C ALA A 92 6.10 8.54 -7.88
N TYR A 93 5.37 9.55 -7.41
CA TYR A 93 3.97 9.82 -7.79
C TYR A 93 3.00 8.65 -7.59
N CYS A 94 3.28 7.78 -6.62
CA CYS A 94 2.41 6.65 -6.30
C CYS A 94 1.29 7.06 -5.33
N PHE A 95 0.17 6.35 -5.37
CA PHE A 95 -0.84 6.38 -4.32
C PHE A 95 -1.05 4.97 -3.79
N ILE A 96 -0.96 4.80 -2.47
CA ILE A 96 -1.22 3.51 -1.82
C ILE A 96 -2.29 3.69 -0.75
N GLY A 97 -3.45 3.09 -0.98
CA GLY A 97 -4.64 3.24 -0.17
C GLY A 97 -4.54 2.66 1.24
N GLU A 98 -5.47 3.10 2.08
CA GLU A 98 -5.64 2.63 3.45
C GLU A 98 -5.89 1.11 3.53
N ARG A 99 -5.47 0.49 4.64
CA ARG A 99 -5.59 -0.96 4.93
C ARG A 99 -4.89 -1.87 3.92
N THR A 100 -4.11 -1.31 3.02
CA THR A 100 -3.18 -2.07 2.19
C THR A 100 -1.98 -2.50 3.04
N ASN A 101 -1.56 -3.76 2.89
CA ASN A 101 -0.45 -4.37 3.59
C ASN A 101 0.62 -4.78 2.59
N ILE A 102 1.83 -4.23 2.74
CA ILE A 102 3.01 -4.57 1.94
C ILE A 102 4.06 -5.13 2.88
N TRP A 103 4.23 -6.45 2.88
CA TRP A 103 5.10 -7.17 3.82
C TRP A 103 6.22 -7.86 3.04
N SER A 104 7.46 -7.49 3.36
CA SER A 104 8.63 -8.02 2.67
C SER A 104 9.52 -8.82 3.62
N ALA A 105 9.81 -10.06 3.25
CA ALA A 105 10.92 -10.88 3.73
C ALA A 105 12.11 -10.89 2.75
N ASN A 106 11.88 -10.53 1.49
CA ASN A 106 12.84 -10.55 0.40
C ASN A 106 12.98 -9.13 -0.19
N SER A 107 12.28 -8.82 -1.28
CA SER A 107 12.26 -7.51 -1.90
C SER A 107 10.93 -7.27 -2.63
N ILE A 108 10.33 -6.12 -2.40
CA ILE A 108 9.14 -5.61 -3.10
C ILE A 108 9.50 -4.27 -3.75
N VAL A 109 9.49 -4.23 -5.08
CA VAL A 109 9.77 -3.02 -5.86
C VAL A 109 8.51 -2.57 -6.58
N ILE A 110 8.12 -1.33 -6.36
CA ILE A 110 6.97 -0.67 -6.99
C ILE A 110 7.53 0.51 -7.77
N GLY A 111 7.24 0.56 -9.07
CA GLY A 111 7.70 1.60 -9.98
C GLY A 111 7.02 2.95 -9.74
N ASP A 112 7.09 3.82 -10.74
CA ASP A 112 6.53 5.17 -10.70
C ASP A 112 5.06 5.18 -11.14
N ARG A 113 4.29 6.15 -10.63
CA ARG A 113 2.88 6.40 -11.01
C ARG A 113 1.96 5.20 -10.79
N VAL A 114 2.34 4.30 -9.89
CA VAL A 114 1.53 3.14 -9.54
C VAL A 114 0.40 3.55 -8.61
N LEU A 115 -0.82 3.12 -8.95
CA LEU A 115 -2.00 3.31 -8.13
C LEU A 115 -2.37 1.99 -7.46
N ILE A 116 -2.34 1.97 -6.14
CA ILE A 116 -2.75 0.82 -5.34
C ILE A 116 -3.93 1.26 -4.49
N SER A 117 -5.06 0.60 -4.70
CA SER A 117 -6.30 0.93 -4.00
C SER A 117 -6.26 0.48 -2.53
N HIS A 118 -7.41 0.49 -1.88
CA HIS A 118 -7.57 0.09 -0.47
C HIS A 118 -7.58 -1.43 -0.31
N ASP A 119 -7.24 -1.89 0.90
CA ASP A 119 -7.37 -3.30 1.30
C ASP A 119 -6.55 -4.29 0.46
N VAL A 120 -5.49 -3.83 -0.22
CA VAL A 120 -4.62 -4.68 -1.05
C VAL A 120 -3.59 -5.42 -0.19
N ASN A 121 -3.24 -6.64 -0.56
CA ASN A 121 -2.22 -7.44 0.12
C ASN A 121 -1.08 -7.77 -0.85
N ILE A 122 0.16 -7.38 -0.53
CA ILE A 122 1.36 -7.68 -1.33
C ILE A 122 2.38 -8.33 -0.40
N HIS A 123 2.65 -9.62 -0.61
CA HIS A 123 3.46 -10.43 0.30
C HIS A 123 4.45 -11.27 -0.51
N ASP A 124 5.75 -10.98 -0.36
CA ASP A 124 6.84 -11.67 -1.07
C ASP A 124 7.28 -12.98 -0.39
N SER A 125 6.52 -13.45 0.60
CA SER A 125 6.81 -14.60 1.45
C SER A 125 5.54 -15.38 1.75
N ASN A 126 5.69 -16.69 1.97
CA ASN A 126 4.61 -17.51 2.50
C ASN A 126 4.47 -17.41 4.02
N SER A 127 5.38 -16.70 4.70
CA SER A 127 5.51 -16.53 6.17
C SER A 127 5.77 -17.82 6.96
N HIS A 128 5.39 -18.98 6.42
CA HIS A 128 5.55 -20.29 7.03
C HIS A 128 5.87 -21.36 5.98
N SER A 129 6.48 -22.45 6.46
CA SER A 129 6.72 -23.64 5.66
C SER A 129 5.42 -24.31 5.20
N PHE A 130 5.45 -24.97 4.04
CA PHE A 130 4.36 -25.85 3.61
C PHE A 130 4.25 -27.11 4.47
N SER A 131 5.35 -27.55 5.10
CA SER A 131 5.36 -28.71 5.99
C SER A 131 4.65 -28.39 7.31
N ALA A 132 3.55 -29.08 7.60
CA ALA A 132 2.82 -28.91 8.85
C ALA A 132 3.69 -29.21 10.09
N ARG A 133 4.57 -30.22 10.00
CA ARG A 133 5.53 -30.54 11.05
C ARG A 133 6.52 -29.40 11.26
N ALA A 134 7.08 -28.85 10.19
CA ALA A 134 8.01 -27.74 10.29
C ALA A 134 7.33 -26.50 10.88
N ARG A 135 6.08 -26.19 10.49
CA ARG A 135 5.31 -25.09 11.10
C ARG A 135 5.11 -25.27 12.60
N HIS A 136 4.77 -26.47 13.05
CA HIS A 136 4.60 -26.74 14.48
C HIS A 136 5.92 -26.61 15.24
N GLN A 137 7.00 -27.19 14.69
CA GLN A 137 8.33 -27.07 15.30
C GLN A 137 8.75 -25.60 15.41
N HIS A 138 8.58 -24.83 14.33
CA HIS A 138 8.89 -23.42 14.32
C HIS A 138 8.09 -22.61 15.36
N PHE A 139 6.82 -22.95 15.59
CA PHE A 139 6.04 -22.34 16.68
C PHE A 139 6.64 -22.63 18.06
N LEU A 140 7.03 -23.88 18.33
CA LEU A 140 7.68 -24.25 19.60
C LEU A 140 9.02 -23.52 19.76
N ASP A 141 9.81 -23.43 18.69
CA ASP A 141 11.09 -22.76 18.70
C ASP A 141 10.94 -21.25 18.98
N ILE A 142 9.95 -20.58 18.37
CA ILE A 142 9.63 -19.17 18.67
C ILE A 142 9.23 -19.00 20.12
N PHE A 143 8.39 -19.89 20.64
CA PHE A 143 7.91 -19.81 22.02
C PHE A 143 9.05 -20.00 23.03
N SER A 144 9.99 -20.90 22.76
CA SER A 144 11.11 -21.19 23.65
C SER A 144 12.29 -20.22 23.51
N ASN A 145 12.59 -19.76 22.28
CA ASN A 145 13.83 -19.07 21.96
C ASN A 145 13.63 -17.69 21.31
N GLY A 146 12.40 -17.30 21.01
CA GLY A 146 12.09 -16.11 20.20
C GLY A 146 12.23 -16.35 18.70
N HIS A 147 11.92 -15.34 17.89
CA HIS A 147 11.99 -15.44 16.44
C HIS A 147 13.43 -15.69 15.95
N PRO A 148 13.65 -16.72 15.12
CA PRO A 148 14.97 -16.98 14.57
C PRO A 148 15.40 -15.87 13.59
N PRO A 149 16.69 -15.52 13.54
CA PRO A 149 17.19 -14.47 12.66
C PRO A 149 17.19 -14.86 11.18
N ILE A 150 17.12 -16.16 10.87
CA ILE A 150 17.13 -16.70 9.51
C ILE A 150 16.08 -17.82 9.41
N LEU A 151 15.27 -17.79 8.35
CA LEU A 151 14.31 -18.84 8.00
C LEU A 151 14.70 -19.47 6.67
N THR A 152 15.21 -20.70 6.70
CA THR A 152 15.67 -21.41 5.49
C THR A 152 14.56 -22.20 4.81
N ASP A 153 13.46 -22.50 5.50
CA ASP A 153 12.36 -23.35 5.02
C ASP A 153 11.07 -22.56 4.70
N VAL A 154 11.11 -21.23 4.77
CA VAL A 154 9.99 -20.34 4.41
C VAL A 154 10.25 -19.77 3.01
N PRO A 155 9.48 -20.20 2.00
CA PRO A 155 9.68 -19.72 0.64
C PRO A 155 9.36 -18.22 0.53
N SER A 156 10.32 -17.46 0.01
CA SER A 156 10.15 -16.08 -0.42
C SER A 156 10.67 -15.89 -1.85
N ALA A 157 10.13 -14.92 -2.56
CA ALA A 157 10.58 -14.55 -3.90
C ALA A 157 10.16 -13.11 -4.18
N PRO A 158 11.02 -12.29 -4.84
CA PRO A 158 10.77 -10.87 -5.00
C PRO A 158 9.48 -10.59 -5.78
N ILE A 159 8.85 -9.46 -5.49
CA ILE A 159 7.71 -8.94 -6.24
C ILE A 159 8.15 -7.64 -6.92
N ALA A 160 7.80 -7.49 -8.20
CA ALA A 160 8.01 -6.26 -8.96
C ALA A 160 6.68 -5.77 -9.54
N ILE A 161 6.38 -4.49 -9.38
CA ILE A 161 5.23 -3.81 -9.99
C ILE A 161 5.78 -2.69 -10.86
N GLY A 162 5.57 -2.80 -12.17
CA GLY A 162 6.03 -1.84 -13.17
C GLY A 162 5.32 -0.50 -13.07
N ASN A 163 5.86 0.48 -13.79
CA ASN A 163 5.30 1.84 -13.83
C ASN A 163 3.85 1.84 -14.30
N ASP A 164 3.08 2.85 -13.91
CA ASP A 164 1.70 3.08 -14.40
C ASP A 164 0.71 1.92 -14.14
N ALA A 165 1.12 0.90 -13.38
CA ALA A 165 0.25 -0.21 -13.04
C ALA A 165 -0.86 0.23 -12.07
N TRP A 166 -2.00 -0.43 -12.15
CA TRP A 166 -3.13 -0.21 -11.25
C TRP A 166 -3.56 -1.50 -10.56
N ILE A 167 -3.54 -1.48 -9.22
CA ILE A 167 -3.96 -2.60 -8.38
C ILE A 167 -5.29 -2.25 -7.71
N GLY A 168 -6.35 -2.93 -8.14
CA GLY A 168 -7.72 -2.75 -7.67
C GLY A 168 -7.93 -3.15 -6.21
N PHE A 169 -8.98 -2.60 -5.59
CA PHE A 169 -9.24 -2.76 -4.17
C PHE A 169 -9.34 -4.23 -3.76
N GLY A 170 -8.80 -4.58 -2.59
CA GLY A 170 -8.89 -5.95 -2.07
C GLY A 170 -8.08 -7.00 -2.83
N ALA A 171 -7.29 -6.62 -3.83
CA ALA A 171 -6.47 -7.59 -4.57
C ALA A 171 -5.33 -8.15 -3.70
N THR A 172 -4.83 -9.33 -4.04
CA THR A 172 -3.65 -9.93 -3.41
C THR A 172 -2.60 -10.29 -4.47
N VAL A 173 -1.35 -9.92 -4.24
CA VAL A 173 -0.19 -10.27 -5.06
C VAL A 173 0.71 -11.18 -4.25
N LEU A 174 0.93 -12.40 -4.76
CA LEU A 174 1.76 -13.40 -4.10
C LEU A 174 3.23 -13.28 -4.51
N LYS A 175 4.10 -13.85 -3.69
CA LYS A 175 5.55 -13.91 -3.91
C LYS A 175 5.95 -14.33 -5.32
N GLY A 176 7.03 -13.74 -5.82
CA GLY A 176 7.62 -14.09 -7.11
C GLY A 176 6.88 -13.52 -8.32
N VAL A 177 5.83 -12.73 -8.13
CA VAL A 177 5.05 -12.14 -9.22
C VAL A 177 5.68 -10.84 -9.71
N THR A 178 5.80 -10.72 -11.02
CA THR A 178 6.04 -9.47 -11.74
C THR A 178 4.75 -8.97 -12.39
N ILE A 179 4.32 -7.76 -12.05
CA ILE A 179 3.23 -7.04 -12.71
C ILE A 179 3.85 -6.03 -13.67
N GLY A 180 3.60 -6.18 -14.97
CA GLY A 180 4.17 -5.33 -16.00
C GLY A 180 3.70 -3.88 -15.95
N GLU A 181 4.42 -3.01 -16.64
CA GLU A 181 4.06 -1.60 -16.84
C GLU A 181 2.65 -1.45 -17.42
N GLY A 182 1.88 -0.50 -16.90
CA GLY A 182 0.50 -0.22 -17.33
C GLY A 182 -0.49 -1.38 -17.12
N ALA A 183 -0.09 -2.47 -16.46
CA ALA A 183 -0.98 -3.60 -16.21
C ALA A 183 -2.04 -3.24 -15.15
N VAL A 184 -3.22 -3.84 -15.29
CA VAL A 184 -4.35 -3.60 -14.38
C VAL A 184 -4.76 -4.90 -13.71
N VAL A 185 -4.72 -4.93 -12.39
CA VAL A 185 -5.26 -6.01 -11.57
C VAL A 185 -6.64 -5.59 -11.09
N ALA A 186 -7.69 -6.27 -11.55
CA ALA A 186 -9.05 -5.97 -11.12
C ALA A 186 -9.25 -6.23 -9.62
N ALA A 187 -10.26 -5.58 -9.06
CA ALA A 187 -10.59 -5.70 -7.64
C ALA A 187 -10.76 -7.14 -7.16
N ARG A 188 -10.30 -7.42 -5.93
CA ARG A 188 -10.37 -8.71 -5.24
C ARG A 188 -9.77 -9.89 -6.00
N SER A 189 -8.87 -9.62 -6.95
CA SER A 189 -8.14 -10.67 -7.67
C SER A 189 -6.99 -11.21 -6.84
N VAL A 190 -6.59 -12.46 -7.07
CA VAL A 190 -5.35 -13.01 -6.49
C VAL A 190 -4.39 -13.40 -7.59
N VAL A 191 -3.30 -12.65 -7.66
CA VAL A 191 -2.28 -12.76 -8.68
C VAL A 191 -1.24 -13.76 -8.20
N THR A 192 -1.17 -14.90 -8.89
CA THR A 192 -0.27 -16.02 -8.55
C THR A 192 0.80 -16.27 -9.60
N LYS A 193 0.79 -15.49 -10.69
CA LYS A 193 1.68 -15.59 -11.85
C LYS A 193 1.91 -14.19 -12.41
N ASP A 194 3.00 -14.02 -13.15
CA ASP A 194 3.34 -12.76 -13.79
C ASP A 194 2.21 -12.25 -14.70
N VAL A 195 2.09 -10.92 -14.75
CA VAL A 195 1.15 -10.20 -15.59
C VAL A 195 1.97 -9.42 -16.61
N ALA A 196 1.74 -9.68 -17.90
CA ALA A 196 2.41 -8.94 -18.96
C ALA A 196 2.07 -7.43 -18.90
N PRO A 197 2.94 -6.54 -19.41
CA PRO A 197 2.62 -5.13 -19.55
C PRO A 197 1.28 -4.91 -20.27
N TYR A 198 0.60 -3.80 -19.94
CA TYR A 198 -0.65 -3.39 -20.57
C TYR A 198 -1.70 -4.51 -20.62
N THR A 199 -1.77 -5.33 -19.58
CA THR A 199 -2.69 -6.46 -19.51
C THR A 199 -3.63 -6.31 -18.33
N VAL A 200 -4.92 -6.52 -18.56
CA VAL A 200 -5.93 -6.56 -17.51
C VAL A 200 -6.12 -8.00 -17.05
N VAL A 201 -5.95 -8.26 -15.76
CA VAL A 201 -6.23 -9.56 -15.14
C VAL A 201 -7.34 -9.45 -14.09
N ALA A 202 -8.13 -10.50 -13.93
CA ALA A 202 -9.14 -10.59 -12.88
C ALA A 202 -9.36 -12.01 -12.36
N GLY A 203 -9.84 -12.13 -11.12
CA GLY A 203 -10.32 -13.39 -10.53
C GLY A 203 -9.37 -14.07 -9.54
N PHE A 204 -9.75 -15.28 -9.12
CA PHE A 204 -9.02 -16.12 -8.15
C PHE A 204 -8.90 -17.56 -8.68
N PRO A 205 -7.73 -18.02 -9.18
CA PRO A 205 -6.55 -17.21 -9.49
C PRO A 205 -6.83 -16.24 -10.64
N ALA A 206 -6.10 -15.12 -10.67
CA ALA A 206 -6.26 -14.09 -11.70
C ALA A 206 -5.92 -14.65 -13.09
N LYS A 207 -6.76 -14.31 -14.08
CA LYS A 207 -6.58 -14.67 -15.49
C LYS A 207 -6.62 -13.42 -16.35
N VAL A 208 -5.94 -13.46 -17.49
CA VAL A 208 -6.02 -12.40 -18.51
C VAL A 208 -7.47 -12.25 -18.96
N ILE A 209 -7.96 -11.01 -18.92
CA ILE A 209 -9.28 -10.61 -19.39
C ILE A 209 -9.17 -9.93 -20.75
N ARG A 210 -8.21 -9.02 -20.89
CA ARG A 210 -7.91 -8.33 -22.16
C ARG A 210 -6.52 -7.68 -22.11
N HIS A 211 -6.02 -7.34 -23.28
CA HIS A 211 -4.88 -6.43 -23.43
C HIS A 211 -5.40 -5.00 -23.59
N LEU A 212 -4.59 -4.04 -23.14
CA LEU A 212 -4.79 -2.62 -23.34
C LEU A 212 -3.96 -2.21 -24.56
N ASP A 213 -4.54 -1.36 -25.40
CA ASP A 213 -3.76 -0.69 -26.43
C ASP A 213 -2.84 0.32 -25.75
N ARG A 214 -1.58 0.35 -26.18
CA ARG A 214 -0.65 1.39 -25.74
C ARG A 214 -1.00 2.63 -26.56
N ASP A 215 -1.63 3.62 -25.95
CA ASP A 215 -2.01 4.84 -26.67
C ASP A 215 -0.78 5.73 -26.87
N ILE A 216 -0.12 5.53 -28.02
CA ILE A 216 1.13 6.22 -28.39
C ILE A 216 0.90 7.75 -28.50
N ASN A 217 -0.35 8.19 -28.70
CA ASN A 217 -0.67 9.60 -28.84
C ASN A 217 -0.67 10.33 -27.49
N GLU A 218 -1.03 9.66 -26.38
CA GLU A 218 -0.95 10.24 -25.03
C GLU A 218 0.51 10.52 -24.62
N GLU A 219 1.45 9.65 -24.99
CA GLU A 219 2.89 9.87 -24.74
C GLU A 219 3.40 11.14 -25.45
N ILE A 220 2.90 11.43 -26.66
CA ILE A 220 3.26 12.63 -27.43
C ILE A 220 2.67 13.90 -26.80
N GLU A 221 1.42 13.86 -26.34
CA GLU A 221 0.79 15.01 -25.68
C GLU A 221 1.49 15.36 -24.36
N VAL A 222 1.83 14.35 -23.54
CA VAL A 222 2.59 14.55 -22.29
C VAL A 222 3.98 15.14 -22.55
N ILE A 223 4.70 14.67 -23.56
CA ILE A 223 6.00 15.26 -23.95
C ILE A 223 5.80 16.70 -24.45
N SER A 224 4.72 16.97 -25.18
CA SER A 224 4.42 18.32 -25.66
C SER A 224 4.13 19.29 -24.52
N ASP A 225 3.48 18.82 -23.45
CA ASP A 225 3.15 19.65 -22.29
C ASP A 225 4.37 19.86 -21.37
N ILE A 226 5.27 18.89 -21.25
CA ILE A 226 6.56 19.08 -20.59
C ILE A 226 7.39 20.16 -21.30
N ASN A 227 7.43 20.14 -22.63
CA ASN A 227 8.18 21.13 -23.43
C ASN A 227 7.54 22.53 -23.45
N LYS A 228 6.28 22.69 -23.00
CA LYS A 228 5.62 24.01 -22.85
C LYS A 228 5.91 24.67 -21.49
N VAL A 229 6.46 23.92 -20.53
CA VAL A 229 6.71 24.37 -19.15
C VAL A 229 8.20 24.59 -18.85
N THR A 230 9.09 24.24 -19.78
CA THR A 230 10.53 24.61 -19.80
C THR A 230 10.80 25.72 -20.79
#